data_AF-A0A959ESJ7-F1
#
_entry.id   AF-A0A959ESJ7-F1
#
_cell.length_a   1.000
_cell.length_b   1.000
_cell.length_c   1.000
_cell.angle_alpha   90.00
_cell.angle_beta   90.00
_cell.angle_gamma   90.00
#
_symmetry.space_group_name_H-M   'P 1'
#
loop_
_entity.id
_entity.type
_entity.pdbx_description
1 polymer ?
#
loop_
_entity_poly.entity_id
_entity_poly.type
_entity_poly.pdbx_seq_one_letter_code
_entity_poly.pdbx_strand_id
1 'polypeptide(L)'
;DLAAHNERDWFNAHKDRYQAALAEVKAFADALLERMSQHDHIEKLQLHRIYRDTRFSKDKTPYKQHFSGGMSRATKWLRGGYYFHLEPDNVFVGGGFWGPEPHDLKRIREEL
;
A
#
# COMPACT_ATOMS: atom_id res chain seq x y z
N ASP A 1 3.01 -18.89 6.13
CA ASP A 1 1.78 -19.37 6.83
C ASP A 1 0.49 -18.89 6.20
N LEU A 2 0.18 -17.58 6.22
CA LEU A 2 -1.09 -17.06 5.71
C LEU A 2 -1.35 -17.44 4.25
N ALA A 3 -0.30 -17.52 3.43
CA ALA A 3 -0.44 -17.96 2.05
C ALA A 3 -0.92 -19.42 1.91
N ALA A 4 -0.51 -20.30 2.83
CA ALA A 4 -0.92 -21.71 2.86
C ALA A 4 -2.26 -21.92 3.58
N HIS A 5 -2.65 -21.02 4.50
CA HIS A 5 -3.84 -21.15 5.34
C HIS A 5 -4.71 -19.88 5.31
N ASN A 6 -5.11 -19.45 4.12
CA ASN A 6 -5.89 -18.21 3.91
C ASN A 6 -7.39 -18.42 4.17
N GLU A 7 -7.71 -18.86 5.38
CA GLU A 7 -9.07 -19.15 5.83
C GLU A 7 -9.39 -18.33 7.09
N ARG A 8 -10.67 -17.99 7.28
CA ARG A 8 -11.09 -17.10 8.37
C ARG A 8 -10.81 -17.68 9.75
N ASP A 9 -11.05 -18.98 9.94
CA ASP A 9 -10.88 -19.63 11.24
C ASP A 9 -9.42 -19.72 11.63
N TRP A 10 -8.56 -20.10 10.68
CA TRP A 10 -7.12 -20.10 10.88
C TRP A 10 -6.59 -18.69 11.19
N PHE A 11 -7.03 -17.67 10.43
CA PHE A 11 -6.62 -16.29 10.69
C PHE A 11 -7.07 -15.80 12.07
N ASN A 12 -8.30 -16.11 12.48
CA ASN A 12 -8.80 -15.70 13.80
C ASN A 12 -8.01 -16.35 14.94
N ALA A 13 -7.60 -17.61 14.77
CA ALA A 13 -6.76 -18.31 15.74
C ALA A 13 -5.33 -17.73 15.86
N HIS A 14 -4.84 -17.07 14.81
CA HIS A 14 -3.49 -16.47 14.74
C HIS A 14 -3.51 -14.94 14.64
N LYS A 15 -4.63 -14.32 15.04
CA LYS A 15 -4.87 -12.89 14.87
C LYS A 15 -3.91 -12.03 15.68
N ASP A 16 -3.46 -12.53 16.81
CA ASP A 16 -2.43 -11.94 17.67
C ASP A 16 -1.11 -11.73 16.90
N ARG A 17 -0.65 -12.73 16.13
CA ARG A 17 0.55 -12.62 15.28
C ARG A 17 0.39 -11.53 14.23
N TYR A 18 -0.79 -11.45 13.60
CA TYR A 18 -1.09 -10.37 12.65
C TYR A 18 -1.09 -8.99 13.33
N GLN A 19 -1.63 -8.87 14.54
CA GLN A 19 -1.65 -7.61 15.29
C GLN A 19 -0.25 -7.15 15.68
N ALA A 20 0.63 -8.06 16.09
CA ALA A 20 2.03 -7.78 16.36
C ALA A 20 2.75 -7.27 15.10
N ALA A 21 2.64 -8.01 13.98
CA ALA A 21 3.23 -7.59 12.71
C ALA A 21 2.66 -6.25 12.22
N LEU A 22 1.36 -5.99 12.41
CA LEU A 22 0.73 -4.72 12.06
C LEU A 22 1.29 -3.56 12.90
N ALA A 23 1.64 -3.80 14.18
CA ALA A 23 2.27 -2.78 15.01
C ALA A 23 3.67 -2.42 14.51
N GLU A 24 4.46 -3.41 14.09
CA GLU A 24 5.78 -3.19 13.47
C GLU A 24 5.66 -2.42 12.15
N VAL A 25 4.69 -2.78 11.29
CA VAL A 25 4.45 -2.10 10.02
C VAL A 25 3.99 -0.65 10.24
N LYS A 26 3.23 -0.37 11.30
CA LYS A 26 2.88 1.01 11.67
C LYS A 26 4.11 1.80 12.08
N ALA A 27 4.96 1.25 12.95
CA ALA A 27 6.21 1.91 13.33
C ALA A 27 7.13 2.16 12.12
N PHE A 28 7.22 1.20 11.20
CA PHE A 28 7.93 1.37 9.94
C PHE A 28 7.33 2.50 9.09
N ALA A 29 6.00 2.54 8.95
CA ALA A 29 5.30 3.57 8.19
C ALA A 29 5.50 4.97 8.79
N ASP A 30 5.47 5.11 10.11
CA ASP A 30 5.71 6.38 10.79
C ASP A 30 7.15 6.86 10.55
N ALA A 31 8.13 5.98 10.68
CA ALA A 31 9.53 6.29 10.38
C ALA A 31 9.77 6.62 8.90
N LEU A 32 9.06 5.94 8.00
CA LEU A 32 9.10 6.23 6.57
C LEU A 32 8.50 7.61 6.27
N LEU A 33 7.38 7.96 6.90
CA LEU A 33 6.76 9.28 6.76
C LEU A 33 7.69 10.39 7.21
N GLU A 34 8.37 10.23 8.35
CA GLU A 34 9.36 11.20 8.84
C GLU A 34 10.46 11.46 7.81
N ARG A 35 11.04 10.38 7.24
CA ARG A 35 12.09 10.49 6.22
C ARG A 35 11.58 11.13 4.94
N MET A 36 10.42 10.69 4.45
CA MET A 36 9.83 11.24 3.23
C MET A 36 9.46 12.71 3.37
N SER A 37 9.08 13.14 4.58
CA SER A 37 8.76 14.55 4.86
C SER A 37 9.97 15.48 4.79
N GLN A 38 11.20 14.94 4.84
CA GLN A 38 12.43 15.70 4.60
C GLN A 38 12.71 15.89 3.11
N HIS A 39 12.16 15.03 2.25
CA HIS A 39 12.39 15.03 0.81
C HIS A 39 11.24 15.65 0.01
N ASP A 40 10.01 15.56 0.52
CA ASP A 40 8.81 16.00 -0.17
C ASP A 40 7.72 16.44 0.82
N HIS A 41 6.72 17.15 0.33
CA HIS A 41 5.59 17.58 1.14
C HIS A 41 4.52 16.49 1.10
N ILE A 42 4.48 15.63 2.11
CA ILE A 42 3.50 14.55 2.24
C ILE A 42 2.35 15.02 3.12
N GLU A 43 1.11 14.90 2.64
CA GLU A 43 -0.07 15.24 3.43
C GLU A 43 -0.46 14.08 4.35
N LYS A 44 -0.41 12.86 3.83
CA LYS A 44 -0.91 11.68 4.54
C LYS A 44 -0.25 10.41 4.08
N LEU A 45 0.08 9.54 5.04
CA LEU A 45 0.36 8.13 4.81
C LEU A 45 -0.82 7.29 5.29
N GLN A 46 -1.23 6.29 4.50
CA GLN A 46 -2.29 5.35 4.85
C GLN A 46 -1.87 3.92 4.59
N LEU A 47 -2.03 3.07 5.62
CA LEU A 47 -1.90 1.62 5.47
C LEU A 47 -3.18 1.02 4.88
N HIS A 48 -3.01 0.06 3.97
CA HIS A 48 -4.11 -0.69 3.42
C HIS A 48 -4.56 -1.79 4.38
N ARG A 49 -5.87 -2.05 4.39
CA ARG A 49 -6.45 -3.15 5.15
C ARG A 49 -6.03 -4.49 4.55
N ILE A 50 -5.85 -5.48 5.42
CA ILE A 50 -5.56 -6.87 5.05
C ILE A 50 -6.69 -7.53 4.25
N TYR A 51 -7.95 -7.12 4.44
CA TYR A 51 -9.08 -7.73 3.74
C TYR A 51 -9.00 -7.49 2.23
N ARG A 52 -9.25 -8.56 1.47
CA ARG A 52 -9.31 -8.54 0.01
C ARG A 52 -10.73 -8.25 -0.45
N ASP A 53 -10.87 -7.42 -1.48
CA ASP A 53 -12.14 -7.31 -2.20
C ASP A 53 -12.24 -8.46 -3.19
N THR A 54 -13.16 -9.38 -2.93
CA THR A 54 -13.30 -10.63 -3.70
C THR A 54 -14.50 -10.62 -4.64
N ARG A 55 -15.29 -9.54 -4.71
CA ARG A 55 -16.55 -9.51 -5.48
C ARG A 55 -16.34 -9.90 -6.95
N PHE A 56 -15.32 -9.32 -7.58
CA PHE A 56 -15.01 -9.52 -9.00
C PHE A 56 -13.72 -10.33 -9.25
N SER A 57 -13.01 -10.72 -8.18
CA SER A 57 -11.76 -11.49 -8.30
C SER A 57 -12.03 -12.98 -8.57
N LYS A 58 -11.22 -13.62 -9.43
CA LYS A 58 -11.20 -15.08 -9.56
C LYS A 58 -10.66 -15.75 -8.29
N ASP A 59 -9.66 -15.13 -7.68
CA ASP A 59 -9.14 -15.50 -6.37
C ASP A 59 -10.09 -15.00 -5.27
N LYS A 60 -10.67 -15.94 -4.52
CA LYS A 60 -11.64 -15.67 -3.45
C LYS A 60 -11.03 -15.68 -2.05
N THR A 61 -9.70 -15.67 -1.94
CA THR A 61 -9.03 -15.59 -0.64
C THR A 61 -9.46 -14.33 0.14
N PRO A 62 -9.84 -14.46 1.43
CA PRO A 62 -10.37 -13.36 2.22
C PRO A 62 -9.31 -12.32 2.61
N TYR A 63 -8.04 -12.71 2.70
CA TYR A 63 -6.95 -11.86 3.17
C TYR A 63 -5.86 -11.68 2.11
N LYS A 64 -5.26 -10.50 2.09
CA LYS A 64 -4.04 -10.20 1.34
C LYS A 64 -2.84 -10.85 2.06
N GLN A 65 -1.84 -11.25 1.28
CA GLN A 65 -0.62 -11.89 1.76
C GLN A 65 0.52 -10.89 2.01
N HIS A 66 0.25 -9.59 1.85
CA HIS A 66 1.21 -8.51 1.97
C HIS A 66 0.69 -7.37 2.83
N PHE A 67 1.62 -6.59 3.36
CA PHE A 67 1.35 -5.25 3.86
C PHE A 67 1.64 -4.23 2.76
N SER A 68 0.84 -3.17 2.71
CA SER A 68 1.09 -2.08 1.78
C SER A 68 0.53 -0.78 2.31
N GLY A 69 1.09 0.32 1.85
CA GLY A 69 0.61 1.65 2.18
C GLY A 69 0.83 2.62 1.03
N GLY A 70 0.03 3.67 1.03
CA GLY A 70 0.12 4.78 0.09
C GLY A 70 0.43 6.09 0.82
N MET A 71 1.17 6.98 0.15
CA MET A 71 1.48 8.33 0.63
C MET A 71 0.97 9.32 -0.41
N SER A 72 0.10 10.23 0.01
CA SER A 72 -0.39 11.32 -0.83
C SER A 72 0.47 12.55 -0.63
N ARG A 73 0.91 13.15 -1.74
CA ARG A 73 1.62 14.43 -1.74
C ARG A 73 0.64 15.57 -1.42
N ALA A 74 1.17 16.64 -0.84
CA ALA A 74 0.36 17.74 -0.33
C ALA A 74 -0.09 18.71 -1.42
N THR A 75 -1.27 19.29 -1.24
CA THR A 75 -1.90 20.26 -2.15
C THR A 75 -2.33 19.67 -3.50
N LYS A 76 -3.27 20.37 -4.15
CA LYS A 76 -3.74 20.04 -5.50
C LYS A 76 -2.68 20.15 -6.60
N TRP A 77 -1.55 20.81 -6.31
CA TRP A 77 -0.49 21.08 -7.28
C TRP A 77 0.58 19.99 -7.27
N LEU A 78 0.90 19.42 -6.10
CA LEU A 78 1.77 18.25 -5.99
C LEU A 78 0.90 17.00 -6.12
N ARG A 79 0.49 16.69 -7.35
CA ARG A 79 -0.30 15.48 -7.59
C ARG A 79 0.59 14.25 -7.73
N GLY A 80 -0.06 13.09 -7.64
CA GLY A 80 0.61 11.80 -7.52
C GLY A 80 0.87 11.40 -6.08
N GLY A 81 1.47 10.23 -5.92
CA GLY A 81 1.74 9.65 -4.62
C GLY A 81 2.75 8.52 -4.70
N TYR A 82 3.13 8.06 -3.52
CA TYR A 82 4.04 6.94 -3.33
C TYR A 82 3.27 5.73 -2.82
N TYR A 83 3.77 4.56 -3.14
CA TYR A 83 3.23 3.28 -2.74
C TYR A 83 4.38 2.38 -2.30
N PHE A 84 4.18 1.61 -1.24
CA PHE A 84 5.10 0.55 -0.86
C PHE A 84 4.35 -0.76 -0.66
N HIS A 85 5.05 -1.85 -0.97
CA HIS A 85 4.55 -3.20 -0.92
C HIS A 85 5.55 -4.10 -0.21
N LEU A 86 5.09 -4.79 0.82
CA LEU A 86 5.86 -5.67 1.67
C LEU A 86 5.23 -7.06 1.64
N GLU A 87 5.73 -7.92 0.76
CA GLU A 87 5.40 -9.33 0.67
C GLU A 87 6.70 -10.14 0.74
N PRO A 88 6.70 -11.32 1.39
CA PRO A 88 7.83 -12.24 1.29
C PRO A 88 8.17 -12.48 -0.19
N ASP A 89 9.45 -12.37 -0.55
CA ASP A 89 9.98 -12.54 -1.90
C ASP A 89 9.46 -11.55 -2.97
N ASN A 90 8.64 -10.58 -2.59
CA ASN A 90 8.13 -9.54 -3.49
C ASN A 90 8.00 -8.21 -2.73
N VAL A 91 9.07 -7.42 -2.72
CA VAL A 91 9.12 -6.11 -2.08
C VAL A 91 9.41 -5.06 -3.13
N PHE A 92 8.53 -4.06 -3.24
CA PHE A 92 8.73 -2.97 -4.19
C PHE A 92 8.10 -1.66 -3.72
N VAL A 93 8.55 -0.58 -4.35
CA VAL A 93 7.99 0.75 -4.19
C VAL A 93 7.51 1.25 -5.54
N GLY A 94 6.42 2.00 -5.53
CA GLY A 94 5.87 2.67 -6.70
C GLY A 94 5.75 4.15 -6.43
N GLY A 95 5.97 4.98 -7.45
CA GLY A 95 5.66 6.39 -7.43
C GLY A 95 4.93 6.73 -8.71
N GLY A 96 3.93 7.59 -8.65
CA GLY A 96 3.24 7.98 -9.88
C GLY A 96 1.97 8.76 -9.69
N PHE A 97 1.32 8.99 -10.82
CA PHE A 97 0.06 9.71 -10.91
C PHE A 97 -1.10 8.74 -11.00
N TRP A 98 -2.02 8.84 -10.04
CA TRP A 98 -3.28 8.12 -10.14
C TRP A 98 -4.29 8.95 -10.93
N GLY A 99 -4.88 8.36 -11.97
CA GLY A 99 -5.90 9.02 -12.80
C GLY A 99 -5.49 10.35 -13.44
N PRO A 100 -4.35 10.42 -14.18
CA PRO A 100 -3.99 11.62 -14.93
C PRO A 100 -5.10 12.02 -15.91
N GLU A 101 -5.40 13.32 -16.01
CA GLU A 101 -6.32 13.85 -17.01
C GLU A 101 -5.75 13.61 -18.43
N PRO A 102 -6.55 13.50 -19.50
CA PRO A 102 -6.04 13.25 -20.85
C PRO A 102 -4.89 14.18 -21.28
N HIS A 103 -4.90 15.45 -20.85
CA HIS A 103 -3.82 16.38 -21.10
C HIS A 103 -2.50 15.98 -20.41
N ASP A 104 -2.56 15.56 -19.14
CA ASP A 104 -1.40 15.09 -18.39
C ASP A 104 -0.83 13.80 -19.01
N LEU A 105 -1.72 12.87 -19.38
CA LEU A 105 -1.37 11.63 -20.05
C LEU A 105 -0.66 11.86 -21.38
N LYS A 106 -1.17 12.79 -22.19
CA LYS A 106 -0.55 13.18 -23.46
C LYS A 106 0.85 13.72 -23.22
N ARG A 107 1.00 14.63 -22.26
CA ARG A 107 2.28 15.27 -21.96
C ARG A 107 3.34 14.28 -21.44
N ILE A 108 2.95 13.37 -20.54
CA ILE A 108 3.84 12.29 -20.07
C ILE A 108 4.32 11.43 -21.25
N ARG A 109 3.44 11.11 -22.21
CA ARG A 109 3.80 10.27 -23.38
C ARG A 109 4.72 10.97 -24.37
N GLU A 110 4.62 12.30 -24.49
CA GLU A 110 5.47 13.08 -25.40
C GLU A 110 6.86 13.36 -24.83
N GLU A 111 7.02 13.32 -23.50
CA GLU A 111 8.29 13.55 -22.79
C GLU A 111 9.03 12.24 -22.42
N LEU A 112 8.51 11.07 -22.83
CA LEU A 112 9.15 9.75 -22.72
C LEU A 112 9.87 9.36 -24.02
#